data_AF-A0A3B6AXG0-F1
#
_entry.id   AF-A0A3B6AXG0-F1
#
_cell.length_a   1.000
_cell.length_b   1.000
_cell.length_c   1.000
_cell.angle_alpha   90.00
_cell.angle_beta   90.00
_cell.angle_gamma   90.00
#
_symmetry.space_group_name_H-M   'P 1'
#
loop_
_entity.id
_entity.type
_entity.pdbx_description
1 polymer ?
#
loop_
_entity_poly.entity_id
_entity_poly.type
_entity_poly.pdbx_seq_one_letter_code
_entity_poly.pdbx_strand_id
1 'polypeptide(L)'
;MAEEAPTPVVAPVEAPTLVLGEPMDLMTALQLVMKKSSAHDGLVKGLREAAKSIEKHAAQLCVLAEDCDQPDYVKLVKALCAEHNVHLVTVPSAKTLGEWAGLCKIDSEGKARKVVGCSCVVVKDYGEESEGLNIVQEYVKSH
;
A
#
# COMPACT_ATOMS: atom_id res chain seq x y z
N MET A 1 -49.53 -26.60 -3.40
CA MET A 1 -49.77 -26.77 -1.96
C MET A 1 -48.40 -26.67 -1.30
N ALA A 2 -48.01 -25.45 -0.94
CA ALA A 2 -48.20 -24.86 0.41
C ALA A 2 -47.12 -25.45 1.34
N GLU A 3 -46.20 -24.66 1.91
CA GLU A 3 -46.47 -23.46 2.71
C GLU A 3 -45.25 -22.52 2.83
N GLU A 4 -45.55 -21.23 2.99
CA GLU A 4 -44.67 -20.06 3.15
C GLU A 4 -44.16 -19.85 4.59
N ALA A 5 -42.91 -19.35 4.69
CA ALA A 5 -42.37 -18.33 5.63
C ALA A 5 -42.35 -18.62 7.16
N PRO A 6 -41.59 -17.86 8.01
CA PRO A 6 -40.73 -16.69 7.76
C PRO A 6 -39.30 -16.76 8.37
N THR A 7 -38.48 -15.78 7.97
CA THR A 7 -37.23 -15.25 8.57
C THR A 7 -37.44 -14.82 10.05
N PRO A 8 -36.44 -14.40 10.87
CA PRO A 8 -35.11 -13.85 10.53
C PRO A 8 -33.95 -14.19 11.50
N VAL A 9 -32.69 -14.17 11.04
CA VAL A 9 -31.59 -13.79 11.94
C VAL A 9 -30.62 -12.87 11.21
N VAL A 10 -30.64 -11.63 11.71
CA VAL A 10 -29.70 -10.55 11.45
C VAL A 10 -28.33 -10.97 11.99
N ALA A 11 -27.31 -10.95 11.13
CA ALA A 11 -25.92 -10.83 11.57
C ALA A 11 -25.40 -9.47 11.05
N PRO A 12 -25.18 -8.49 11.94
CA PRO A 12 -24.69 -7.17 11.58
C PRO A 12 -23.16 -7.18 11.45
N VAL A 13 -22.65 -6.43 10.47
CA VAL A 13 -21.43 -5.61 10.51
C VAL A 13 -20.18 -6.23 11.16
N GLU A 14 -19.20 -6.62 10.33
CA GLU A 14 -17.79 -6.73 10.74
C GLU A 14 -16.88 -5.88 9.82
N ALA A 15 -16.91 -4.58 10.08
CA ALA A 15 -15.70 -3.78 10.26
C ALA A 15 -15.82 -3.19 11.68
N PRO A 16 -14.75 -2.95 12.47
CA PRO A 16 -13.32 -3.18 12.26
C PRO A 16 -12.65 -3.88 13.46
N THR A 17 -11.94 -5.01 13.28
CA THR A 17 -11.04 -5.51 14.34
C THR A 17 -9.65 -4.91 14.17
N LEU A 18 -9.45 -3.81 14.90
CA LEU A 18 -8.16 -3.41 15.43
C LEU A 18 -7.57 -4.61 16.20
N VAL A 19 -6.76 -5.43 15.53
CA VAL A 19 -5.87 -6.37 16.22
C VAL A 19 -4.66 -5.57 16.67
N LEU A 20 -4.77 -5.00 17.88
CA LEU A 20 -3.61 -4.57 18.65
C LEU A 20 -2.82 -5.83 19.06
N GLY A 21 -1.53 -5.89 18.71
CA GLY A 21 -0.55 -6.55 19.58
C GLY A 21 0.07 -7.87 19.15
N GLU A 22 0.24 -8.15 17.87
CA GLU A 22 1.31 -9.04 17.40
C GLU A 22 2.47 -8.15 16.90
N PRO A 23 3.75 -8.54 17.10
CA PRO A 23 4.88 -7.70 16.70
C PRO A 23 4.68 -7.30 15.24
N MET A 24 4.58 -6.00 14.97
CA MET A 24 4.29 -5.52 13.63
C MET A 24 5.42 -5.96 12.70
N ASP A 25 5.18 -7.03 11.93
CA ASP A 25 6.07 -7.43 10.85
C ASP A 25 6.14 -6.28 9.85
N LEU A 26 7.33 -6.08 9.25
CA LEU A 26 7.60 -4.96 8.34
C LEU A 26 6.56 -4.86 7.21
N MET A 27 6.10 -6.01 6.71
CA MET A 27 5.14 -6.11 5.61
C MET A 27 3.71 -5.73 6.05
N THR A 28 3.27 -6.12 7.24
CA THR A 28 1.96 -5.73 7.79
C THR A 28 1.95 -4.27 8.22
N ALA A 29 3.08 -3.77 8.74
CA ALA A 29 3.28 -2.34 8.98
C ALA A 29 3.14 -1.53 7.68
N LEU A 30 3.85 -1.91 6.61
CA LEU A 30 3.73 -1.28 5.29
C LEU A 30 2.29 -1.31 4.76
N GLN A 31 1.59 -2.43 4.91
CA GLN A 31 0.20 -2.54 4.46
C GLN A 31 -0.72 -1.56 5.21
N LEU A 32 -0.55 -1.40 6.52
CA LEU A 32 -1.34 -0.48 7.34
C LEU A 32 -1.04 0.99 6.96
N VAL A 33 0.24 1.30 6.75
CA VAL A 33 0.72 2.60 6.27
C VAL A 33 0.11 2.98 4.93
N MET A 34 0.11 2.04 3.98
CA MET A 34 -0.48 2.25 2.65
C MET A 34 -2.00 2.43 2.73
N LYS A 35 -2.69 1.65 3.57
CA LYS A 35 -4.14 1.81 3.75
C LYS A 35 -4.52 3.17 4.33
N LYS A 36 -3.77 3.65 5.33
CA LYS A 36 -4.00 4.98 5.92
C LYS A 36 -3.70 6.11 4.94
N SER A 37 -2.54 6.08 4.29
CA SER A 37 -2.17 7.08 3.29
C SER A 37 -3.15 7.12 2.11
N SER A 38 -3.76 5.99 1.73
CA SER A 38 -4.86 5.95 0.75
C SER A 38 -6.09 6.75 1.20
N ALA A 39 -6.48 6.63 2.48
CA ALA A 39 -7.62 7.34 3.03
C ALA A 39 -7.41 8.86 3.13
N HIS A 40 -6.15 9.31 3.12
CA HIS A 40 -5.78 10.73 3.16
C HIS A 40 -5.32 11.28 1.81
N ASP A 41 -5.56 10.55 0.70
CA ASP A 41 -5.12 10.93 -0.66
C ASP A 41 -3.61 11.22 -0.77
N GLY A 42 -2.81 10.66 0.15
CA GLY A 42 -1.36 10.84 0.23
C GLY A 42 -0.56 9.86 -0.62
N LEU A 43 -1.23 8.95 -1.33
CA LEU A 43 -0.61 7.92 -2.18
C LEU A 43 -0.53 8.34 -3.64
N VAL A 44 0.67 8.24 -4.19
CA VAL A 44 0.95 8.41 -5.62
C VAL A 44 1.29 7.08 -6.25
N LYS A 45 0.69 6.79 -7.39
CA LYS A 45 0.83 5.51 -8.10
C LYS A 45 1.38 5.72 -9.50
N GLY A 46 2.37 4.92 -9.85
CA GLY A 46 2.99 4.92 -11.18
C GLY A 46 4.22 5.83 -11.31
N LEU A 47 5.09 5.49 -12.25
CA LEU A 47 6.43 6.06 -12.36
C LEU A 47 6.45 7.56 -12.65
N ARG A 48 5.58 8.04 -13.55
CA ARG A 48 5.60 9.46 -13.96
C ARG A 48 5.25 10.39 -12.81
N GLU A 49 4.25 10.00 -12.03
CA GLU A 49 3.84 10.78 -10.86
C GLU A 49 4.82 10.61 -9.71
N ALA A 50 5.36 9.39 -9.52
CA ALA A 50 6.40 9.09 -8.54
C ALA A 50 7.63 9.99 -8.75
N ALA A 51 8.18 10.04 -9.97
CA ALA A 51 9.32 10.89 -10.30
C ALA A 51 9.02 12.37 -10.01
N LYS A 52 7.83 12.85 -10.41
CA LYS A 52 7.40 14.23 -10.15
C LYS A 52 7.27 14.54 -8.65
N SER A 53 6.85 13.57 -7.82
CA SER A 53 6.76 13.77 -6.37
C SER A 53 8.12 13.76 -5.69
N ILE A 54 9.06 12.94 -6.19
CA ILE A 54 10.43 12.87 -5.69
C ILE A 54 11.17 14.18 -6.00
N GLU A 55 11.08 14.66 -7.25
CA GLU A 55 11.69 15.94 -7.68
C GLU A 55 11.18 17.15 -6.87
N LYS A 56 9.90 17.11 -6.45
CA LYS A 56 9.28 18.17 -5.65
C LYS A 56 9.60 18.08 -4.14
N HIS A 57 10.39 17.09 -3.72
CA HIS A 57 10.64 16.78 -2.30
C HIS A 57 9.38 16.56 -1.47
N ALA A 58 8.28 16.19 -2.12
CA ALA A 58 7.01 15.86 -1.45
C ALA A 58 6.92 14.37 -1.10
N ALA A 59 7.88 13.56 -1.55
CA ALA A 59 7.93 12.12 -1.32
C ALA A 59 8.64 11.83 0.01
N GLN A 60 7.97 11.09 0.90
CA GLN A 60 8.55 10.64 2.16
C GLN A 60 9.04 9.19 2.05
N LEU A 61 8.38 8.35 1.24
CA LEU A 61 8.78 6.96 1.01
C LEU A 61 8.37 6.47 -0.37
N CYS A 62 9.23 5.65 -0.97
CA CYS A 62 9.08 5.01 -2.25
C CYS A 62 9.08 3.48 -2.06
N VAL A 63 8.04 2.82 -2.53
CA VAL A 63 7.96 1.35 -2.62
C VAL A 63 8.17 0.93 -4.06
N LEU A 64 9.12 0.03 -4.26
CA LEU A 64 9.47 -0.54 -5.56
C LEU A 64 9.18 -2.05 -5.58
N ALA A 65 8.49 -2.52 -6.62
CA ALA A 65 8.36 -3.94 -6.88
C ALA A 65 9.67 -4.51 -7.47
N GLU A 66 10.13 -5.67 -6.99
CA GLU A 66 11.28 -6.36 -7.58
C GLU A 66 10.91 -7.04 -8.91
N ASP A 67 9.64 -7.44 -9.09
CA ASP A 67 9.03 -7.93 -10.33
C ASP A 67 8.88 -6.84 -11.42
N CYS A 68 9.91 -6.01 -11.66
CA CYS A 68 9.94 -5.08 -12.79
C CYS A 68 10.74 -5.70 -13.95
N ASP A 69 10.06 -6.01 -15.06
CA ASP A 69 10.66 -6.67 -16.23
C ASP A 69 11.77 -5.83 -16.90
N GLN A 70 11.78 -4.50 -16.70
CA GLN A 70 12.81 -3.62 -17.24
C GLN A 70 13.76 -3.13 -16.14
N PRO A 71 15.07 -3.46 -16.22
CA PRO A 71 16.05 -3.05 -15.21
C PRO A 71 16.26 -1.53 -15.19
N ASP A 72 15.95 -0.83 -16.28
CA ASP A 72 16.07 0.63 -16.35
C ASP A 72 15.06 1.32 -15.43
N TYR A 73 13.90 0.71 -15.22
CA TYR A 73 12.89 1.18 -14.27
C TYR A 73 13.44 1.21 -12.84
N VAL A 74 14.05 0.11 -12.42
CA VAL A 74 14.64 -0.06 -11.09
C VAL A 74 15.81 0.90 -10.89
N LYS A 75 16.66 1.08 -11.91
CA LYS A 75 17.78 2.03 -11.86
C LYS A 75 17.32 3.48 -11.73
N LEU A 76 16.32 3.89 -12.50
CA LEU A 76 15.79 5.27 -12.44
C LEU A 76 15.23 5.58 -11.06
N VAL A 77 14.42 4.69 -10.49
CA VAL A 77 13.81 4.92 -9.18
C VAL A 77 14.87 4.91 -8.07
N LYS A 78 15.84 3.99 -8.13
CA LYS A 78 16.95 3.97 -7.16
C LYS A 78 17.83 5.22 -7.25
N ALA A 79 18.13 5.70 -8.46
CA ALA A 79 18.91 6.93 -8.66
C ALA A 79 18.17 8.16 -8.11
N LEU A 80 16.88 8.31 -8.44
CA LEU A 80 16.06 9.42 -7.94
C LEU A 80 15.92 9.39 -6.41
N CYS A 81 15.74 8.22 -5.81
CA CYS A 81 15.69 8.10 -4.36
C CYS A 81 17.03 8.44 -3.69
N ALA A 82 18.15 8.08 -4.31
CA ALA A 82 19.49 8.41 -3.80
C ALA A 82 19.82 9.90 -3.90
N GLU A 83 19.44 10.57 -4.99
CA GLU A 83 19.70 12.00 -5.19
C GLU A 83 18.88 12.88 -4.25
N HIS A 84 17.62 12.51 -3.99
CA HIS A 84 16.69 13.30 -3.18
C HIS A 84 16.58 12.82 -1.72
N ASN A 85 17.34 11.80 -1.31
CA ASN A 85 17.31 11.16 0.02
C ASN A 85 15.91 10.68 0.44
N VAL A 86 15.19 10.03 -0.48
CA VAL A 86 13.88 9.45 -0.20
C VAL A 86 14.03 7.99 0.21
N HIS A 87 13.31 7.59 1.25
CA HIS A 87 13.31 6.24 1.80
C HIS A 87 12.82 5.21 0.76
N LEU A 88 13.63 4.19 0.46
CA LEU A 88 13.31 3.14 -0.52
C LEU A 88 13.02 1.80 0.18
N VAL A 89 11.90 1.18 -0.18
CA VAL A 89 11.50 -0.16 0.27
C VAL A 89 11.29 -1.03 -0.97
N THR A 90 11.86 -2.23 -0.99
CA THR A 90 11.56 -3.22 -2.04
C THR A 90 10.52 -4.22 -1.56
N VAL A 91 9.63 -4.62 -2.46
CA VAL A 91 8.64 -5.67 -2.23
C VAL A 91 8.71 -6.63 -3.40
N PRO A 92 8.67 -7.96 -3.18
CA PRO A 92 8.89 -8.93 -4.24
C PRO A 92 7.86 -8.82 -5.36
N SER A 93 6.56 -8.66 -5.03
CA SER A 93 5.47 -8.80 -6.00
C SER A 93 4.68 -7.54 -6.32
N ALA A 94 4.60 -7.18 -7.61
CA ALA A 94 3.86 -6.01 -8.08
C ALA A 94 2.32 -6.15 -7.93
N LYS A 95 1.80 -7.38 -7.92
CA LYS A 95 0.36 -7.63 -7.78
C LYS A 95 -0.13 -7.40 -6.36
N THR A 96 0.62 -7.86 -5.36
CA THR A 96 0.28 -7.65 -3.93
C THR A 96 0.37 -6.17 -3.55
N LEU A 97 1.37 -5.46 -4.09
CA LEU A 97 1.43 -3.99 -3.97
C LEU A 97 0.21 -3.29 -4.57
N GLY A 98 -0.25 -3.75 -5.74
CA GLY A 98 -1.46 -3.25 -6.37
C GLY A 98 -2.72 -3.47 -5.51
N GLU A 99 -2.81 -4.60 -4.83
CA GLU A 99 -3.88 -4.89 -3.87
C GLU A 99 -3.83 -3.94 -2.67
N TRP A 100 -2.65 -3.70 -2.11
CA TRP A 100 -2.49 -2.81 -0.97
C TRP A 100 -2.72 -1.34 -1.32
N ALA A 101 -2.37 -0.93 -2.53
CA ALA A 101 -2.63 0.40 -3.07
C ALA A 101 -4.10 0.60 -3.52
N GLY A 102 -4.97 -0.38 -3.34
CA GLY A 102 -6.40 -0.28 -3.66
C GLY A 102 -6.71 -0.29 -5.16
N LEU A 103 -5.80 -0.81 -6.00
CA LEU A 103 -5.97 -0.90 -7.45
C LEU A 103 -6.74 -2.16 -7.89
N CYS A 104 -7.69 -2.57 -7.05
CA CYS A 104 -8.49 -3.77 -7.24
C CYS A 104 -9.95 -3.41 -7.40
N LYS A 105 -10.59 -3.99 -8.42
CA LYS A 105 -12.05 -4.01 -8.46
C LYS A 105 -12.54 -5.15 -7.57
N ILE A 106 -13.33 -4.77 -6.57
CA ILE A 106 -13.97 -5.67 -5.62
C ILE A 106 -15.33 -6.06 -6.21
N ASP A 107 -15.64 -7.35 -6.28
CA ASP A 107 -16.98 -7.82 -6.64
C ASP A 107 -17.92 -7.79 -5.42
N SER A 108 -19.21 -8.05 -5.67
CA SER A 108 -20.27 -8.09 -4.65
C SER A 108 -20.00 -9.04 -3.46
N GLU A 109 -19.03 -9.96 -3.57
CA GLU A 109 -18.63 -10.90 -2.52
C GLU A 109 -17.35 -10.48 -1.77
N GLY A 110 -16.81 -9.28 -2.02
CA GLY A 110 -15.62 -8.78 -1.33
C GLY A 110 -14.29 -9.33 -1.86
N LYS A 111 -14.31 -10.18 -2.90
CA LYS A 111 -13.09 -10.73 -3.53
C LYS A 111 -12.58 -9.82 -4.65
N ALA A 112 -11.26 -9.66 -4.75
CA ALA A 112 -10.61 -8.91 -5.82
C ALA A 112 -10.52 -9.75 -7.10
N ARG A 113 -11.26 -9.40 -8.16
CA ARG A 113 -11.15 -10.10 -9.47
C ARG A 113 -10.24 -9.41 -10.48
N LYS A 114 -10.07 -8.09 -10.39
CA LYS A 114 -9.21 -7.33 -11.32
C LYS A 114 -8.21 -6.51 -10.53
N VAL A 115 -7.13 -7.19 -10.15
CA VAL A 115 -5.94 -6.59 -9.55
C VAL A 115 -5.08 -6.00 -10.66
N VAL A 116 -4.86 -4.69 -10.64
CA VAL A 116 -3.85 -4.06 -11.49
C VAL A 116 -2.53 -4.05 -10.72
N GLY A 117 -1.48 -4.59 -11.33
CA GLY A 117 -0.15 -4.59 -10.74
C GLY A 117 0.41 -3.17 -10.65
N CYS A 118 1.06 -2.86 -9.53
CA CYS A 118 1.73 -1.59 -9.30
C CYS A 118 3.23 -1.83 -9.16
N SER A 119 4.01 -1.21 -10.03
CA SER A 119 5.48 -1.31 -10.03
C SER A 119 6.14 -0.29 -9.10
N CYS A 120 5.57 0.92 -9.00
CA CYS A 120 5.99 1.93 -8.02
C CYS A 120 4.80 2.57 -7.33
N VAL A 121 4.99 2.83 -6.04
CA VAL A 121 4.11 3.62 -5.21
C VAL A 121 4.95 4.58 -4.38
N VAL A 122 4.52 5.84 -4.28
CA VAL A 122 5.18 6.85 -3.45
C VAL A 122 4.18 7.37 -2.45
N VAL A 123 4.57 7.41 -1.18
CA VAL A 123 3.80 8.02 -0.12
C VAL A 123 4.28 9.44 0.09
N LYS A 124 3.37 10.40 -0.08
CA LYS A 124 3.58 11.82 0.22
C LYS A 124 3.22 12.14 1.66
N ASP A 125 2.04 11.68 2.06
CA ASP A 125 1.46 12.00 3.35
C ASP A 125 0.93 10.73 4.01
N TYR A 126 1.34 10.50 5.25
CA TYR A 126 0.91 9.34 6.03
C TYR A 126 -0.38 9.58 6.83
N GLY A 127 -0.83 10.84 6.91
CA GLY A 127 -2.03 11.26 7.62
C GLY A 127 -1.88 11.20 9.14
N GLU A 128 -1.61 10.02 9.69
CA GLU A 128 -1.48 9.77 11.12
C GLU A 128 -0.23 8.94 11.43
N GLU A 129 0.57 9.38 12.39
CA GLU A 129 1.69 8.63 12.94
C GLU A 129 1.17 7.37 13.67
N SER A 130 1.34 6.20 13.05
CA SER A 130 1.24 4.92 13.75
C SER A 130 2.60 4.30 13.96
N GLU A 131 2.70 3.44 14.98
CA GLU A 131 3.91 2.66 15.31
C GLU A 131 4.53 1.96 14.08
N GLY A 132 3.70 1.51 13.14
CA GLY A 132 4.15 0.92 11.87
C GLY A 132 4.93 1.86 10.94
N LEU A 133 4.68 3.17 10.99
CA LEU A 133 5.48 4.15 10.23
C LEU A 133 6.87 4.30 10.82
N ASN A 134 6.98 4.30 12.14
CA ASN A 134 8.25 4.43 12.83
C ASN A 134 9.11 3.20 12.58
N ILE A 135 8.53 2.00 12.64
CA ILE A 135 9.24 0.75 12.33
C ILE A 135 9.72 0.72 10.86
N VAL A 136 8.87 1.12 9.91
CA VAL A 136 9.25 1.16 8.49
C VAL A 136 10.30 2.24 8.23
N GLN A 137 10.17 3.43 8.82
CA GLN A 137 11.16 4.48 8.68
C GLN A 137 12.49 4.13 9.35
N GLU A 138 12.48 3.50 10.52
CA GLU A 138 13.70 3.06 11.21
C GLU A 138 14.40 1.94 10.44
N TYR A 139 13.65 0.99 9.89
CA TYR A 139 14.22 -0.03 9.00
C TYR A 139 14.85 0.60 7.76
N VAL A 140 14.20 1.58 7.13
CA VAL A 140 14.72 2.24 5.93
C VAL A 140 15.82 3.28 6.23
N LYS A 141 15.90 3.79 7.47
CA LYS A 141 17.04 4.62 7.93
C LYS A 141 18.25 3.77 8.32
N SER A 142 18.03 2.51 8.69
CA SER A 142 19.08 1.57 9.06
C SER A 142 19.69 0.82 7.88
N HIS A 143 19.08 0.92 6.69
CA HIS A 143 19.46 0.16 5.50
C HIS A 143 19.74 1.01 4.26
#